data_AF-A0A2H0Y2Y7-F1
#
_entry.id   AF-A0A2H0Y2Y7-F1
#
_cell.length_a   1.000
_cell.length_b   1.000
_cell.length_c   1.000
_cell.angle_alpha   90.00
_cell.angle_beta   90.00
_cell.angle_gamma   90.00
#
_symmetry.space_group_name_H-M   'P 1'
#
loop_
_entity.id
_entity.type
_entity.pdbx_description
1 polymer ?
#
loop_
_entity_poly.entity_id
_entity_poly.type
_entity_poly.pdbx_seq_one_letter_code
_entity_poly.pdbx_strand_id
1 'polypeptide(L)'
;ETNGGTANLGHLFENYPGFESIAGAELMEKFVAHARKFGTEIKNEKVLKLVKIENGFAVQTEKEKYECESLLIALGTQHRKLNVPGEDRLTGRGVSYCFTCDGYF
;
A
#
# COMPACT_ATOMS: atom_id res chain seq x y z
N GLU A 1 4.28 4.23 -9.21
CA GLU A 1 3.57 4.19 -7.91
C GLU A 1 4.60 4.12 -6.80
N THR A 2 4.34 4.76 -5.66
CA THR A 2 5.22 4.74 -4.49
C THR A 2 4.89 3.53 -3.63
N ASN A 3 5.89 2.85 -3.09
CA ASN A 3 5.68 1.71 -2.21
C ASN A 3 5.01 2.15 -0.89
N GLY A 4 4.20 1.27 -0.28
CA GLY A 4 3.59 1.52 1.03
C GLY A 4 2.06 1.60 1.07
N GLY A 5 1.39 1.45 -0.07
CA GLY A 5 -0.08 1.38 -0.12
C GLY A 5 -0.77 2.60 0.49
N THR A 6 -1.97 2.41 1.03
CA THR A 6 -2.79 3.51 1.60
C THR A 6 -2.13 4.17 2.82
N ALA A 7 -1.36 3.42 3.61
CA ALA A 7 -0.68 3.94 4.78
C ALA A 7 0.37 5.02 4.42
N ASN A 8 0.97 4.94 3.23
CA ASN A 8 1.90 5.97 2.75
C ASN A 8 1.26 7.36 2.63
N LEU A 9 -0.06 7.45 2.47
CA LEU A 9 -0.81 8.70 2.35
C LEU A 9 -1.20 9.30 3.71
N GLY A 10 -1.05 8.53 4.79
CA GLY A 10 -1.39 8.99 6.14
C GLY A 10 -0.45 10.10 6.60
N HIS A 11 -1.02 11.20 7.09
CA HIS A 11 -0.24 12.36 7.53
C HIS A 11 0.58 12.02 8.79
N LEU A 12 -0.08 11.46 9.81
CA LEU A 12 0.55 11.10 11.08
C LEU A 12 -0.19 9.89 11.69
N PHE A 13 0.55 8.88 12.13
CA PHE A 13 0.04 7.72 12.84
C PHE A 13 0.50 7.77 14.29
N GLU A 14 -0.44 7.68 15.22
CA GLU A 14 -0.20 7.60 16.67
C GLU A 14 -0.67 6.25 17.25
N ASN A 15 -1.17 5.37 16.37
CA ASN A 15 -1.76 4.09 16.72
C ASN A 15 -0.99 2.89 16.15
N TYR A 16 0.26 3.09 15.70
CA TYR A 16 1.14 1.99 15.28
C TYR A 16 2.10 1.62 16.42
N PRO A 17 1.91 0.45 17.08
CA PRO A 17 2.72 0.08 18.24
C PRO A 17 4.23 0.11 17.94
N GLY A 18 5.00 0.71 18.86
CA GLY A 18 6.44 0.92 18.70
C GLY A 18 6.83 2.32 18.21
N PHE A 19 5.87 3.15 17.83
CA PHE A 19 6.07 4.58 17.58
C PHE A 19 5.05 5.37 18.38
N GLU A 20 5.51 6.41 19.09
CA GLU A 20 4.62 7.38 19.74
C GLU A 20 3.87 8.19 18.67
N SER A 21 4.60 8.63 17.64
CA SER A 21 4.03 9.22 16.43
C SER A 21 4.98 8.97 15.24
N ILE A 22 4.43 8.74 14.05
CA ILE A 22 5.22 8.54 12.82
C ILE A 22 4.42 8.93 11.57
N ALA A 23 5.07 9.59 10.61
CA ALA A 23 4.46 9.90 9.33
C ALA A 23 4.27 8.60 8.50
N GLY A 24 3.19 8.52 7.73
CA GLY A 24 2.89 7.33 6.93
C GLY A 24 4.00 6.97 5.94
N ALA A 25 4.55 7.98 5.27
CA ALA A 25 5.66 7.79 4.35
C ALA A 25 6.91 7.23 5.05
N GLU A 26 7.26 7.76 6.22
CA GLU A 26 8.42 7.30 6.99
C GLU A 26 8.22 5.85 7.48
N LEU A 27 7.03 5.50 7.96
CA LEU A 27 6.72 4.14 8.40
C LEU A 27 6.88 3.14 7.25
N MET A 28 6.38 3.48 6.06
CA MET A 28 6.47 2.60 4.88
C MET A 28 7.91 2.44 4.38
N GLU A 29 8.72 3.51 4.42
CA GLU A 29 10.15 3.42 4.11
C GLU A 29 10.89 2.47 5.06
N LYS A 30 10.58 2.53 6.37
CA LYS A 30 11.16 1.60 7.36
C LYS A 30 10.79 0.14 7.04
N PHE A 31 9.55 -0.15 6.61
CA PHE A 31 9.17 -1.51 6.20
C PHE A 31 9.85 -1.98 4.92
N VAL A 32 9.98 -1.11 3.92
CA VAL A 32 10.71 -1.43 2.69
C VAL A 32 12.18 -1.76 3.02
N ALA A 33 12.82 -0.96 3.88
CA ALA A 33 14.18 -1.22 4.33
C ALA A 33 14.30 -2.54 5.10
N HIS A 34 13.34 -2.83 5.99
CA HIS A 34 13.28 -4.09 6.73
C HIS A 34 13.17 -5.30 5.80
N ALA A 35 12.23 -5.29 4.85
CA ALA A 35 12.05 -6.39 3.89
C ALA A 35 13.32 -6.64 3.06
N ARG A 36 13.96 -5.58 2.56
CA ARG A 36 15.23 -5.67 1.82
C ARG A 36 16.36 -6.22 2.66
N LYS A 37 16.45 -5.86 3.95
CA LYS A 37 17.47 -6.37 4.88
C LYS A 37 17.44 -7.90 5.00
N PHE A 38 16.26 -8.51 4.89
CA PHE A 38 16.09 -9.96 4.90
C PHE A 38 16.12 -10.61 3.51
N GLY A 39 16.53 -9.87 2.48
CA GLY A 39 16.74 -10.41 1.13
C GLY A 39 15.50 -10.41 0.24
N THR A 40 14.41 -9.74 0.64
CA THR A 40 13.23 -9.62 -0.24
C THR A 40 13.57 -8.73 -1.44
N GLU A 41 13.38 -9.28 -2.64
CA GLU A 41 13.46 -8.50 -3.88
C GLU A 41 12.15 -7.75 -4.13
N ILE A 42 12.23 -6.42 -4.23
CA ILE A 42 11.06 -5.56 -4.48
C ILE A 42 11.17 -5.01 -5.90
N LYS A 43 10.31 -5.51 -6.79
CA LYS A 43 10.14 -5.01 -8.15
C LYS A 43 9.07 -3.93 -8.19
N ASN A 44 9.44 -2.71 -8.59
CA ASN A 44 8.49 -1.62 -8.81
C ASN A 44 7.82 -1.79 -10.18
N GLU A 45 6.87 -2.71 -10.25
CA GLU A 45 6.15 -3.09 -11.46
C GLU A 45 4.67 -3.32 -11.18
N LYS A 46 3.82 -2.95 -12.13
CA LYS A 46 2.39 -3.18 -12.04
C LYS A 46 2.06 -4.56 -12.62
N VAL A 47 1.42 -5.38 -11.81
CA VAL A 47 0.86 -6.67 -12.25
C VAL A 47 -0.40 -6.41 -13.08
N LEU A 48 -0.45 -6.99 -14.27
CA LEU A 48 -1.57 -6.87 -15.21
C LEU A 48 -2.47 -8.10 -15.21
N LYS A 49 -1.88 -9.28 -15.04
CA LYS A 49 -2.61 -10.55 -15.11
C LYS A 49 -1.97 -11.61 -14.20
N LEU A 50 -2.83 -12.38 -13.56
CA LEU A 50 -2.48 -13.55 -12.76
C LEU A 50 -3.16 -14.77 -13.35
N VAL A 51 -2.43 -15.84 -13.56
CA VAL A 51 -2.94 -17.10 -14.14
C VAL A 51 -2.46 -18.27 -13.29
N LYS A 52 -3.38 -19.14 -12.86
CA LYS A 52 -3.02 -20.42 -12.26
C LYS A 52 -2.53 -21.36 -13.35
N ILE A 53 -1.35 -21.93 -13.16
CA ILE A 53 -0.74 -22.93 -14.03
C ILE A 53 -0.62 -24.26 -13.27
N GLU A 54 -0.19 -25.32 -13.95
CA GLU A 54 -0.20 -26.69 -13.40
C GLU A 54 0.54 -26.80 -12.05
N ASN A 55 1.73 -26.19 -11.94
CA ASN A 55 2.59 -26.24 -10.75
C ASN A 55 2.77 -24.88 -10.05
N GLY A 56 1.80 -23.96 -10.15
CA GLY A 56 1.88 -22.66 -9.48
C GLY A 56 1.09 -21.55 -10.16
N PHE A 57 1.72 -20.39 -10.29
CA PHE A 57 1.13 -19.17 -10.83
C PHE A 57 2.09 -18.47 -11.78
N ALA A 58 1.54 -18.02 -12.91
CA ALA A 58 2.19 -17.09 -13.81
C ALA A 58 1.67 -15.67 -13.53
N VAL A 59 2.60 -14.74 -13.36
CA VAL A 59 2.36 -13.32 -13.10
C VAL A 59 2.87 -12.53 -14.30
N GLN A 60 2.00 -11.78 -14.96
CA GLN A 60 2.39 -10.90 -16.06
C GLN A 60 2.37 -9.45 -15.58
N THR A 61 3.50 -8.75 -15.74
CA THR A 61 3.62 -7.32 -15.50
C THR A 61 3.69 -6.55 -16.82
N GLU A 62 3.85 -5.23 -16.74
CA GLU A 62 4.13 -4.38 -17.91
C GLU A 62 5.51 -4.66 -18.54
N LYS A 63 6.45 -5.27 -17.79
CA LYS A 63 7.84 -5.44 -18.22
C LYS A 63 8.23 -6.90 -18.43
N GLU A 64 7.74 -7.80 -17.58
CA GLU A 64 8.24 -9.17 -17.51
C GLU A 64 7.12 -10.16 -17.14
N LYS A 65 7.42 -11.46 -17.24
CA LYS A 65 6.60 -12.54 -16.73
C LYS A 65 7.38 -13.30 -15.67
N TYR A 66 6.72 -13.57 -14.56
CA TYR A 66 7.27 -14.34 -13.44
C TYR A 66 6.46 -15.61 -13.23
N GLU A 67 7.12 -16.66 -12.75
CA GLU A 67 6.47 -17.88 -12.30
C GLU A 67 6.82 -18.13 -10.83
N CYS A 68 5.84 -18.59 -10.06
CA CYS A 68 6.00 -18.88 -8.64
C CYS A 68 5.10 -20.04 -8.22
N GLU A 69 5.55 -20.85 -7.26
CA GLU A 69 4.75 -21.96 -6.72
C GLU A 69 3.58 -21.47 -5.86
N SER A 70 3.79 -20.35 -5.17
CA SER A 70 2.84 -19.75 -4.23
C SER A 70 2.69 -18.25 -4.48
N LEU A 71 1.46 -17.75 -4.30
CA LEU A 71 1.11 -16.35 -4.53
C LEU A 71 0.39 -15.77 -3.31
N LEU A 72 0.90 -14.67 -2.76
CA LEU A 72 0.24 -13.86 -1.73
C LEU A 72 -0.27 -12.57 -2.35
N ILE A 73 -1.59 -12.33 -2.28
CA ILE A 73 -2.22 -11.13 -2.82
C ILE A 73 -2.45 -10.13 -1.68
N ALA A 74 -1.66 -9.05 -1.66
CA ALA A 74 -1.74 -7.98 -0.67
C ALA A 74 -1.94 -6.60 -1.33
N LEU A 75 -2.84 -6.53 -2.32
CA LEU A 75 -3.07 -5.33 -3.15
C LEU A 75 -3.74 -4.16 -2.41
N GLY A 76 -4.18 -4.39 -1.17
CA GLY A 76 -4.93 -3.41 -0.38
C GLY A 76 -6.30 -3.12 -0.98
N THR A 77 -6.82 -1.94 -0.66
CA THR A 77 -8.10 -1.43 -1.17
C THR A 77 -7.98 0.05 -1.47
N GLN A 78 -8.92 0.59 -2.26
CA GLN A 78 -9.03 2.02 -2.50
C GLN A 78 -10.39 2.51 -1.98
N HIS A 79 -10.39 3.71 -1.41
CA HIS A 79 -11.63 4.34 -0.97
C HIS A 79 -12.51 4.70 -2.16
N ARG A 80 -13.79 4.40 -2.05
CA ARG A 80 -14.78 4.87 -3.02
C ARG A 80 -15.01 6.36 -2.78
N LYS A 81 -14.52 7.18 -3.70
CA LYS A 81 -14.73 8.64 -3.68
C LYS A 81 -16.16 8.99 -4.09
N LEU A 82 -16.67 10.09 -3.52
CA LEU A 82 -17.96 10.67 -3.89
C LEU A 82 -17.87 11.45 -5.21
N ASN A 83 -16.67 11.86 -5.62
CA ASN A 83 -16.36 12.65 -6.82
C ASN A 83 -17.09 14.00 -6.81
N VAL A 84 -17.08 14.69 -5.67
CA VAL A 84 -17.71 16.01 -5.49
C VAL A 84 -16.68 17.13 -5.47
N PRO A 85 -17.05 18.37 -5.88
CA PRO A 85 -16.12 19.50 -5.86
C PRO A 85 -15.52 19.73 -4.47
N GLY A 86 -14.18 19.75 -4.40
CA GLY A 86 -13.44 20.01 -3.17
C GLY A 86 -13.04 18.77 -2.35
N GLU A 87 -13.53 17.58 -2.68
CA GLU A 87 -13.17 16.32 -1.97
C GLU A 87 -11.65 16.10 -1.93
N ASP A 88 -10.99 16.16 -3.09
CA ASP A 88 -9.54 15.99 -3.17
C ASP A 88 -8.77 17.11 -2.46
N ARG A 89 -9.24 18.36 -2.57
CA ARG A 89 -8.60 19.53 -1.94
C ARG A 89 -8.68 19.50 -0.42
N LEU A 90 -9.73 18.89 0.13
CA LEU A 90 -10.01 18.87 1.57
C LEU A 90 -9.62 17.53 2.24
N THR A 91 -9.13 16.55 1.49
CA THR A 91 -8.65 15.28 2.04
C THR A 91 -7.51 15.52 3.03
N GLY A 92 -7.63 15.00 4.25
CA GLY A 92 -6.70 15.26 5.36
C GLY A 92 -6.83 16.65 6.00
N ARG A 93 -7.81 17.46 5.57
CA ARG A 93 -8.10 18.82 6.05
C ARG A 93 -9.61 19.02 6.31
N GLY A 94 -10.25 18.00 6.86
CA GLY A 94 -11.69 17.96 7.14
C GLY A 94 -12.47 16.90 6.36
N VAL A 95 -11.91 16.39 5.25
CA VAL A 95 -12.40 15.16 4.60
C VAL A 95 -11.49 13.99 5.01
N SER A 96 -12.07 12.95 5.60
CA SER A 96 -11.38 11.72 5.98
C SER A 96 -12.16 10.50 5.46
N TYR A 97 -11.44 9.41 5.21
CA TYR A 97 -12.00 8.13 4.78
C TYR A 97 -11.85 7.03 5.85
N CYS A 98 -11.32 7.37 7.04
CA CYS A 98 -11.09 6.43 8.13
C CYS A 98 -11.41 7.06 9.49
N PHE A 99 -12.59 6.73 10.04
CA PHE A 99 -13.00 7.23 11.36
C PHE A 99 -12.04 6.81 12.48
N THR A 100 -11.50 5.60 12.47
CA THR A 100 -10.58 5.16 13.53
C THR A 100 -9.18 5.76 13.42
N CYS A 101 -8.83 6.30 12.25
CA CYS A 101 -7.53 6.92 12.02
C CYS A 101 -7.57 8.39 12.42
N ASP A 102 -8.64 9.08 12.01
CA ASP A 102 -8.70 10.53 12.15
C ASP A 102 -9.82 10.96 13.12
N GLY A 103 -10.81 10.14 13.44
CA GLY A 103 -12.04 10.58 14.12
C GLY A 103 -11.93 10.98 15.60
N TYR A 104 -10.84 10.65 16.28
CA TYR A 104 -10.56 11.15 17.63
C TYR A 104 -9.77 12.45 17.53
N PHE A 105 -10.49 13.55 17.30
CA PHE A 105 -9.99 14.91 17.44
C PHE A 105 -10.52 15.53 18.74
#